data_AF-A0A959HJV9-F1
#
_entry.id   AF-A0A959HJV9-F1
#
_cell.length_a   1.000
_cell.length_b   1.000
_cell.length_c   1.000
_cell.angle_alpha   90.00
_cell.angle_beta   90.00
_cell.angle_gamma   90.00
#
_symmetry.space_group_name_H-M   'P 1'
#
loop_
_entity.id
_entity.type
_entity.pdbx_description
1 polymer ?
#
loop_
_entity_poly.entity_id
_entity_poly.type
_entity_poly.pdbx_seq_one_letter_code
_entity_poly.pdbx_strand_id
1 'polypeptide(L)'
;MKKFILLLSSIMMLKFVGAQNLDDHLWKDRVILLFASSPQQPHFQEQLSILTKEAEEVTARELVLYTIFPERGQQPGGGALSFTQARGLFHTYGITPGAGFAFLLIGKDGTEKLRKKEPVSAQELFSLIDSMPMRQAEMRRKRREGDEKK
;
A
#
# COMPACT_ATOMS: atom_id res chain seq x y z
N MET A 1 43.92 28.09 34.10
CA MET A 1 43.37 26.87 34.73
C MET A 1 41.98 26.63 34.14
N LYS A 2 41.77 25.42 33.60
CA LYS A 2 40.52 24.77 33.15
C LYS A 2 39.67 25.50 32.09
N LYS A 3 39.90 25.09 30.84
CA LYS A 3 39.02 25.24 29.67
C LYS A 3 37.73 24.44 29.91
N PHE A 4 36.56 25.05 29.84
CA PHE A 4 35.28 24.34 29.86
C PHE A 4 34.83 24.09 28.42
N ILE A 5 34.90 22.83 28.02
CA ILE A 5 34.42 22.28 26.76
C ILE A 5 32.91 22.13 26.88
N LEU A 6 32.14 22.88 26.08
CA LEU A 6 30.74 22.58 25.81
C LEU A 6 30.67 21.93 24.43
N LEU A 7 30.88 20.61 24.40
CA LEU A 7 30.51 19.77 23.27
C LEU A 7 28.99 19.63 23.30
N LEU A 8 28.30 20.43 22.50
CA LEU A 8 26.89 20.25 22.18
C LEU A 8 26.78 18.99 21.30
N SER A 9 26.80 17.81 21.93
CA SER A 9 26.53 16.56 21.22
C SER A 9 25.09 16.59 20.74
N SER A 10 24.91 16.96 19.48
CA SER A 10 23.67 16.73 18.75
C SER A 10 23.47 15.22 18.69
N ILE A 11 22.71 14.70 19.65
CA ILE A 11 22.17 13.34 19.60
C ILE A 11 21.18 13.36 18.45
N MET A 12 21.68 13.00 17.27
CA MET A 12 20.86 12.63 16.14
C MET A 12 20.07 11.39 16.57
N MET A 13 18.83 11.59 17.04
CA MET A 13 17.90 10.49 17.28
C MET A 13 17.85 9.64 16.01
N LEU A 14 18.33 8.40 16.10
CA LEU A 14 17.89 7.37 15.17
C LEU A 14 16.38 7.29 15.32
N LYS A 15 15.67 7.78 14.30
CA LYS A 15 14.26 7.45 14.11
C LYS A 15 14.23 5.95 13.87
N PHE A 16 13.89 5.19 14.91
CA PHE A 16 13.49 3.81 14.75
C PHE A 16 12.24 3.87 13.85
N VAL A 17 12.40 3.51 12.58
CA VAL A 17 11.28 3.36 11.65
C VAL A 17 10.49 2.15 12.16
N GLY A 18 9.52 2.44 13.03
CA GLY A 18 8.49 1.49 13.39
C GLY A 18 7.78 1.04 12.13
N ALA A 19 7.52 -0.26 12.06
CA ALA A 19 6.58 -0.86 11.13
C ALA A 19 5.43 0.10 10.81
N GLN A 20 5.28 0.55 9.56
CA GLN A 20 4.09 1.30 9.18
C GLN A 20 2.91 0.34 9.31
N ASN A 21 2.07 0.58 10.32
CA ASN A 21 0.85 -0.17 10.49
C ASN A 21 -0.08 0.24 9.35
N LEU A 22 -0.90 -0.70 8.88
CA LEU A 22 -1.88 -0.44 7.83
C LEU A 22 -2.83 0.73 8.18
N ASP A 23 -3.00 0.96 9.48
CA ASP A 23 -3.75 2.07 10.08
C ASP A 23 -3.22 3.46 9.67
N ASP A 24 -1.93 3.59 9.33
CA ASP A 24 -1.33 4.86 8.91
C ASP A 24 -1.80 5.32 7.52
N HIS A 25 -2.37 4.38 6.73
CA HIS A 25 -2.96 4.63 5.42
C HIS A 25 -4.44 5.01 5.48
N LEU A 26 -5.10 4.79 6.62
CA LEU A 26 -6.51 5.14 6.78
C LEU A 26 -6.70 6.63 6.44
N TRP A 27 -7.73 6.90 5.65
CA TRP A 27 -8.10 8.23 5.14
C TRP A 27 -7.11 8.89 4.15
N LYS A 28 -5.93 8.30 3.91
CA LYS A 28 -4.91 8.84 3.01
C LYS A 28 -4.84 8.10 1.69
N ASP A 29 -4.65 6.78 1.76
CA ASP A 29 -4.34 5.94 0.60
C ASP A 29 -5.33 4.78 0.46
N ARG A 30 -5.50 4.32 -0.77
CA ARG A 30 -6.16 3.03 -1.05
C ARG A 30 -5.06 1.97 -1.03
N VAL A 31 -5.27 0.89 -0.31
CA VAL A 31 -4.23 -0.13 -0.13
C VAL A 31 -4.53 -1.35 -0.98
N ILE A 32 -3.57 -1.76 -1.79
CA ILE A 32 -3.56 -3.07 -2.45
C ILE A 32 -2.70 -4.02 -1.61
N LEU A 33 -3.26 -5.16 -1.25
CA LEU A 33 -2.54 -6.26 -0.64
C LEU A 33 -2.41 -7.40 -1.65
N LEU A 34 -1.18 -7.70 -2.06
CA LEU A 34 -0.87 -8.83 -2.93
C LEU A 34 -0.23 -9.94 -2.10
N PHE A 35 -1.01 -10.98 -1.84
CA PHE A 35 -0.53 -12.20 -1.21
C PHE A 35 -0.12 -13.20 -2.28
N ALA A 36 1.04 -13.82 -2.12
CA ALA A 36 1.48 -14.88 -2.99
C ALA A 36 2.32 -15.93 -2.23
N SER A 37 2.40 -17.15 -2.75
CA SER A 37 3.28 -18.19 -2.21
C SER A 37 4.77 -17.86 -2.39
N SER A 38 5.13 -17.22 -3.50
CA SER A 38 6.48 -16.75 -3.79
C SER A 38 6.46 -15.61 -4.82
N PRO A 39 7.56 -14.86 -4.98
CA PRO A 39 7.68 -13.85 -6.04
C PRO A 39 7.53 -14.44 -7.45
N GLN A 40 7.81 -15.73 -7.64
CA GLN A 40 7.73 -16.39 -8.95
C GLN A 40 6.32 -16.88 -9.29
N GLN A 41 5.34 -16.68 -8.41
CA GLN A 41 3.97 -17.10 -8.67
C GLN A 41 3.41 -16.33 -9.90
N PRO A 42 2.81 -17.00 -10.91
CA PRO A 42 2.44 -16.35 -12.18
C PRO A 42 1.45 -15.19 -12.05
N HIS A 43 0.37 -15.36 -11.28
CA HIS A 43 -0.64 -14.31 -11.06
C HIS A 43 -0.05 -13.09 -10.32
N PHE A 44 0.92 -13.30 -9.42
CA PHE A 44 1.64 -12.21 -8.75
C PHE A 44 2.44 -11.38 -9.74
N GLN A 45 3.21 -12.03 -10.61
CA GLN A 45 3.99 -11.36 -11.65
C GLN A 45 3.11 -10.60 -12.64
N GLU A 46 2.00 -11.22 -13.05
CA GLU A 46 1.01 -10.59 -13.93
C GLU A 46 0.39 -9.35 -13.28
N GLN A 47 -0.09 -9.48 -12.03
CA GLN A 47 -0.69 -8.35 -11.32
C GLN A 47 0.30 -7.20 -11.13
N LEU A 48 1.56 -7.50 -10.79
CA LEU A 48 2.61 -6.50 -10.66
C LEU A 48 2.90 -5.82 -12.00
N SER A 49 2.90 -6.58 -13.10
CA SER A 49 3.06 -6.03 -14.45
C SER A 49 1.93 -5.07 -14.80
N ILE A 50 0.67 -5.42 -14.51
CA ILE A 50 -0.50 -4.57 -14.75
C ILE A 50 -0.35 -3.25 -13.99
N LEU A 51 -0.05 -3.30 -12.69
CA LEU A 51 0.08 -2.10 -11.86
C LEU A 51 1.26 -1.22 -12.27
N THR A 52 2.36 -1.83 -12.72
CA THR A 52 3.56 -1.10 -13.15
C THR A 52 3.37 -0.40 -14.48
N LYS A 53 2.65 -1.02 -15.43
CA LYS A 53 2.30 -0.42 -16.72
C LYS A 53 1.40 0.81 -16.57
N GLU A 54 0.58 0.82 -15.52
CA GLU A 54 -0.41 1.86 -15.25
C GLU A 54 0.01 2.78 -14.08
N ALA A 55 1.32 3.02 -13.90
CA ALA A 55 1.86 3.73 -12.73
C ALA A 55 1.26 5.14 -12.51
N GLU A 56 0.93 5.85 -13.59
CA GLU A 56 0.27 7.16 -13.51
C GLU A 56 -1.14 7.04 -12.94
N GLU A 57 -1.93 6.07 -13.40
CA GLU A 57 -3.30 5.83 -12.95
C GLU A 57 -3.34 5.31 -11.50
N VAL A 58 -2.34 4.50 -11.11
CA VAL A 58 -2.11 4.07 -9.72
C VAL A 58 -1.87 5.30 -8.82
N THR A 59 -0.98 6.20 -9.26
CA THR A 59 -0.66 7.44 -8.52
C THR A 59 -1.86 8.38 -8.44
N ALA A 60 -2.59 8.56 -9.54
CA ALA A 60 -3.77 9.43 -9.63
C ALA A 60 -4.92 9.02 -8.68
N ARG A 61 -4.92 7.75 -8.27
CA ARG A 61 -5.86 7.14 -7.34
C ARG A 61 -5.25 6.86 -5.97
N GLU A 62 -4.07 7.41 -5.66
CA GLU A 62 -3.41 7.31 -4.36
C GLU A 62 -3.40 5.86 -3.85
N LEU A 63 -3.00 4.95 -4.76
CA LEU A 63 -2.88 3.53 -4.47
C LEU A 63 -1.48 3.23 -3.95
N VAL A 64 -1.41 2.46 -2.87
CA VAL A 64 -0.17 1.94 -2.29
C VAL A 64 -0.20 0.42 -2.28
N LEU A 65 0.98 -0.20 -2.41
CA LEU A 65 1.10 -1.64 -2.60
C LEU A 65 1.88 -2.29 -1.45
N TYR A 66 1.27 -3.31 -0.86
CA TYR A 66 1.97 -4.31 -0.05
C TYR A 66 2.13 -5.60 -0.85
N THR A 67 3.34 -6.18 -0.83
CA THR A 67 3.59 -7.53 -1.34
C THR A 67 3.91 -8.46 -0.17
N ILE A 68 3.20 -9.57 -0.07
CA ILE A 68 3.17 -10.39 1.14
C ILE A 68 3.37 -11.86 0.76
N PHE A 69 4.45 -12.44 1.27
CA PHE A 69 4.80 -13.86 1.12
C PHE A 69 4.83 -14.53 2.50
N PRO A 70 4.75 -15.87 2.59
CA PRO A 70 4.57 -16.56 3.87
C PRO A 70 5.57 -16.18 4.97
N GLU A 71 6.79 -15.77 4.61
CA GLU A 71 7.86 -15.49 5.55
C GLU A 71 8.38 -14.04 5.52
N ARG A 72 7.97 -13.25 4.53
CA ARG A 72 8.50 -11.90 4.29
C ARG A 72 7.54 -11.09 3.44
N GLY A 73 7.80 -9.81 3.31
CA GLY A 73 7.08 -8.98 2.36
C GLY A 73 7.72 -7.62 2.20
N GLN A 74 7.02 -6.75 1.50
CA GLN A 74 7.41 -5.36 1.30
C GLN A 74 6.20 -4.46 1.56
N GLN A 75 6.43 -3.38 2.29
CA GLN A 75 5.48 -2.30 2.53
C GLN A 75 5.70 -1.17 1.51
N PRO A 76 4.73 -0.25 1.36
CA PRO A 76 4.88 0.94 0.53
C PRO A 76 6.16 1.70 0.86
N GLY A 77 6.82 2.27 -0.15
CA GLY A 77 8.11 2.93 0.02
C GLY A 77 9.31 1.97 0.15
N GLY A 78 9.08 0.66 0.04
CA GLY A 78 10.14 -0.34 -0.13
C GLY A 78 10.66 -0.99 1.16
N GLY A 79 10.12 -0.62 2.33
CA GLY A 79 10.49 -1.22 3.60
C GLY A 79 10.14 -2.71 3.67
N ALA A 80 11.00 -3.53 4.27
CA ALA A 80 10.73 -4.95 4.44
C ALA A 80 9.66 -5.19 5.51
N LEU A 81 8.81 -6.19 5.29
CA LEU A 81 7.97 -6.79 6.34
C LEU A 81 8.73 -7.97 6.95
N SER A 82 8.82 -8.01 8.27
CA SER A 82 9.33 -9.16 9.00
C SER A 82 8.38 -10.36 8.89
N PHE A 83 8.90 -11.55 9.22
CA PHE A 83 8.11 -12.79 9.30
C PHE A 83 6.82 -12.63 10.14
N THR A 84 6.94 -12.01 11.31
CA THR A 84 5.80 -11.81 12.22
C THR A 84 4.73 -10.90 11.61
N GLN A 85 5.13 -9.82 10.94
CA GLN A 85 4.21 -8.90 10.26
C GLN A 85 3.52 -9.57 9.07
N ALA A 86 4.28 -10.28 8.23
CA ALA A 86 3.73 -11.00 7.09
C ALA A 86 2.71 -12.06 7.54
N ARG A 87 3.05 -12.87 8.55
CA ARG A 87 2.12 -13.87 9.12
C ARG A 87 0.89 -13.22 9.76
N GLY A 88 1.07 -12.08 10.44
CA GLY A 88 -0.03 -11.29 10.98
C GLY A 88 -1.01 -10.88 9.89
N LEU A 89 -0.52 -10.40 8.74
CA LEU A 89 -1.36 -10.02 7.61
C LEU A 89 -2.11 -11.22 7.00
N PHE A 90 -1.46 -12.37 6.82
CA PHE A 90 -2.16 -13.59 6.39
C PHE A 90 -3.31 -13.97 7.34
N HIS A 91 -3.06 -13.91 8.65
CA HIS A 91 -4.06 -14.22 9.67
C HIS A 91 -5.21 -13.20 9.66
N THR A 92 -4.91 -11.90 9.71
CA THR A 92 -5.90 -10.81 9.73
C THR A 92 -6.86 -10.89 8.55
N TYR A 93 -6.37 -11.23 7.36
CA TYR A 93 -7.17 -11.31 6.14
C TYR A 93 -7.68 -12.72 5.81
N GLY A 94 -7.49 -13.68 6.71
CA GLY A 94 -7.99 -15.06 6.55
C GLY A 94 -7.42 -15.78 5.31
N ILE A 95 -6.17 -15.51 4.96
CA ILE A 95 -5.51 -16.12 3.80
C ILE A 95 -4.58 -17.21 4.29
N THR A 96 -4.76 -18.42 3.77
CA THR A 96 -3.86 -19.54 4.07
C THR A 96 -2.51 -19.32 3.40
N PRO A 97 -1.39 -19.29 4.17
CA PRO A 97 -0.06 -19.17 3.59
C PRO A 97 0.23 -20.32 2.62
N GLY A 98 0.73 -20.00 1.43
CA GLY A 98 0.99 -20.99 0.38
C GLY A 98 -0.21 -21.32 -0.52
N ALA A 99 -1.39 -20.74 -0.31
CA ALA A 99 -2.60 -20.99 -1.12
C ALA A 99 -2.57 -20.42 -2.56
N GLY A 100 -1.40 -20.05 -3.08
CA GLY A 100 -1.24 -19.48 -4.41
C GLY A 100 -1.21 -17.96 -4.39
N PHE A 101 -2.28 -17.31 -4.82
CA PHE A 101 -2.38 -15.85 -4.99
C PHE A 101 -3.69 -15.31 -4.41
N ALA A 102 -3.62 -14.11 -3.82
CA ALA A 102 -4.81 -13.34 -3.50
C ALA A 102 -4.54 -11.83 -3.65
N PHE A 103 -5.48 -11.16 -4.29
CA PHE A 103 -5.56 -9.72 -4.44
C PHE A 103 -6.64 -9.18 -3.51
N LEU A 104 -6.31 -8.19 -2.68
CA LEU A 104 -7.30 -7.41 -1.94
C LEU A 104 -7.12 -5.91 -2.24
N LEU A 105 -8.23 -5.20 -2.37
CA LEU A 105 -8.29 -3.74 -2.36
C LEU A 105 -8.98 -3.28 -1.08
N ILE A 106 -8.28 -2.46 -0.30
CA ILE A 106 -8.80 -1.78 0.88
C ILE A 106 -9.01 -0.30 0.52
N GLY A 107 -10.22 0.20 0.78
CA GLY A 107 -10.54 1.61 0.57
C GLY A 107 -9.89 2.53 1.60
N LYS A 108 -9.95 3.84 1.34
CA LYS A 108 -9.51 4.86 2.31
C LYS A 108 -10.33 4.87 3.61
N ASP A 109 -11.52 4.27 3.57
CA ASP A 109 -12.38 4.06 4.73
C ASP A 109 -11.98 2.82 5.55
N GLY A 110 -10.90 2.12 5.16
CA GLY A 110 -10.40 0.91 5.82
C GLY A 110 -11.21 -0.35 5.49
N THR A 111 -12.25 -0.26 4.66
CA THR A 111 -13.08 -1.42 4.32
C THR A 111 -12.55 -2.14 3.10
N GLU A 112 -12.68 -3.47 3.08
CA GLU A 112 -12.36 -4.27 1.91
C GLU A 112 -13.37 -4.02 0.79
N LYS A 113 -12.88 -3.64 -0.38
CA LYS A 113 -13.68 -3.30 -1.57
C LYS A 113 -13.69 -4.41 -2.61
N LEU A 114 -12.61 -5.17 -2.69
CA LEU A 114 -12.46 -6.28 -3.62
C LEU A 114 -11.54 -7.35 -3.04
N ARG A 115 -11.88 -8.61 -3.29
CA ARG A 115 -11.02 -9.77 -3.05
C ARG A 115 -11.11 -10.73 -4.23
N LYS A 116 -9.97 -11.12 -4.79
CA LYS A 116 -9.87 -12.13 -5.86
C LYS A 116 -8.70 -13.07 -5.63
N LYS A 117 -8.80 -14.27 -6.22
CA LYS A 117 -7.72 -15.27 -6.29
C LYS A 117 -6.99 -15.27 -7.65
N GLU A 118 -7.29 -14.27 -8.48
CA GLU A 118 -6.79 -14.09 -9.84
C GLU A 118 -6.43 -12.62 -10.06
N PRO A 119 -5.55 -12.30 -11.03
CA PRO A 119 -5.19 -10.92 -11.35
C PRO A 119 -6.42 -10.08 -11.69
N VAL A 120 -6.40 -8.84 -11.22
CA VAL A 120 -7.40 -7.81 -11.49
C VAL A 120 -6.89 -6.94 -12.62
N SER A 121 -7.67 -6.84 -13.69
CA SER A 121 -7.35 -5.94 -14.81
C SER A 121 -7.34 -4.48 -14.36
N ALA A 122 -6.54 -3.65 -15.04
CA ALA A 122 -6.49 -2.21 -14.76
C ALA A 122 -7.87 -1.56 -14.90
N GLN A 123 -8.60 -1.91 -15.97
CA GLN A 123 -9.94 -1.38 -16.21
C GLN A 123 -10.90 -1.71 -15.08
N GLU A 124 -10.92 -2.97 -14.62
CA GLU A 124 -11.76 -3.39 -13.49
C GLU A 124 -11.39 -2.64 -12.21
N LEU A 125 -10.10 -2.60 -11.89
CA LEU A 125 -9.59 -1.96 -10.67
C LEU A 125 -9.94 -0.47 -10.64
N PHE A 126 -9.67 0.26 -11.72
CA PHE A 126 -9.86 1.70 -11.76
C PHE A 126 -11.33 2.08 -11.86
N SER A 127 -12.13 1.34 -12.61
CA SER A 127 -13.59 1.58 -12.67
C SER A 127 -14.24 1.37 -11.31
N LEU A 128 -13.85 0.30 -10.60
CA LEU A 128 -14.31 0.07 -9.23
C LEU A 128 -13.92 1.24 -8.32
N ILE A 129 -12.65 1.68 -8.38
CA ILE A 129 -12.17 2.79 -7.56
C ILE A 129 -12.92 4.08 -7.87
N ASP A 130 -13.10 4.39 -9.15
CA ASP A 130 -13.75 5.62 -9.58
C ASP A 130 -15.24 5.62 -9.22
N SER A 131 -15.89 4.46 -9.09
CA SER A 131 -17.25 4.37 -8.57
C SER A 131 -17.39 4.68 -7.07
N MET A 132 -16.29 4.69 -6.30
CA MET A 132 -16.36 4.84 -4.84
C MET A 132 -16.73 6.28 -4.42
N PRO A 133 -17.58 6.47 -3.39
CA PRO A 133 -18.02 7.80 -2.95
C PRO A 133 -16.90 8.78 -2.62
N MET A 134 -15.88 8.33 -1.88
CA MET A 134 -14.71 9.16 -1.56
C MET A 134 -13.94 9.58 -2.81
N ARG A 135 -13.80 8.68 -3.79
CA ARG A 135 -13.14 9.00 -5.07
C ARG A 135 -13.94 10.01 -5.88
N GLN A 136 -15.26 9.87 -5.93
CA GLN A 136 -16.14 10.84 -6.56
C GLN A 136 -16.04 12.22 -5.90
N ALA A 137 -15.92 12.29 -4.57
CA ALA A 137 -15.71 13.54 -3.86
C ALA A 137 -14.36 14.20 -4.21
N GLU A 138 -13.26 13.41 -4.25
CA GLU A 138 -11.94 13.88 -4.67
C GLU A 138 -11.96 14.50 -6.09
N MET A 139 -12.58 13.80 -7.04
CA MET A 139 -12.68 14.25 -8.43
C MET A 139 -13.48 15.55 -8.55
N ARG A 140 -14.59 15.68 -7.81
CA ARG A 140 -15.38 16.92 -7.76
C ARG A 140 -14.59 18.08 -7.20
N ARG A 141 -13.80 17.86 -6.13
CA ARG A 141 -12.94 18.89 -5.55
C ARG A 141 -11.86 19.36 -6.54
N LYS A 142 -11.14 18.42 -7.17
CA LYS A 142 -10.11 18.74 -8.17
C LYS A 142 -10.64 19.54 -9.36
N ARG A 143 -11.88 19.26 -9.82
CA ARG A 143 -12.53 20.04 -10.89
C ARG A 143 -12.74 21.49 -10.49
N ARG A 144 -13.31 21.73 -9.30
CA ARG A 144 -13.53 23.10 -8.78
C ARG A 144 -12.24 23.91 -8.66
N GLU A 145 -11.19 23.31 -8.11
CA GLU A 145 -9.88 23.95 -7.97
C GLU A 145 -9.22 24.28 -9.33
N GLY A 146 -9.54 23.52 -10.39
CA GLY A 146 -9.07 23.79 -11.74
C GLY A 146 -9.82 24.94 -12.43
N ASP A 147 -11.10 25.10 -12.12
CA ASP A 147 -11.94 26.18 -12.67
C ASP A 147 -11.63 27.52 -12.01
N GLU A 148 -11.26 27.55 -10.72
CA GLU A 148 -10.86 28.78 -9.99
C GLU A 148 -9.49 29.33 -10.40
N LYS A 149 -8.64 28.52 -11.06
CA LYS A 149 -7.30 28.91 -11.52
C LYS A 149 -7.26 29.38 -12.98
N LYS A 150 -8.39 29.35 -13.68
CA LYS A 150 -8.55 29.86 -15.05
C LYS A 150 -9.16 31.25 -15.03
#